data_AF-A0AAV2AUU0-F1
#
_entry.id   AF-A0AAV2AUU0-F1
#
_cell.length_a   1.000
_cell.length_b   1.000
_cell.length_c   1.000
_cell.angle_alpha   90.00
_cell.angle_beta   90.00
_cell.angle_gamma   90.00
#
_symmetry.space_group_name_H-M   'P 1'
#
loop_
_entity.id
_entity.type
_entity.pdbx_description
1 polymer ?
#
loop_
_entity_poly.entity_id
_entity_poly.type
_entity_poly.pdbx_seq_one_letter_code
_entity_poly.pdbx_strand_id
1 'polypeptide(L)'
;MDSPDMSSLDVIEFFNAEFGTDLPDKSKLQEVLNRITKYEEELEHEINPQNPDPVHVSGFIKNAENAVDRVRNLSEKCEQLHISAKSDLTVMQPIKDHFSLKIKELKEAEALCSYFQWILKVETENENMEEALKNNLTNEILETYTKFKEFWEQVRTSDCKNLVMYVKKTMIYWHDVLREKFGSEFQKVLGSLYWPVSSTNLTVLPNQSSDALMKFNQLFLSLCKIALPDAYIKTQDIKDDAEDSSLLLPLQLMLQPLQKRFVFHFMGKKPTNRLDKPEWYLTQILTWISDHTPFLEKAVEPILAKENLSRFSARAQVMRGLVHLAITRFKADLPKLLEDDKLLSHTIDEILLFSQELQNQGYPPSYPNLMQILSSEPCFTRWKSLEHQSALEKMDRFLSLEIAWKSRYQEESDIDDMHVPESAELFITLLLTMTVLLAFVFIQKKKKCV
;
A
#
# COMPACT_ATOMS: atom_id res chain seq x y z
N MET A 1 -0.50 81.66 3.36
CA MET A 1 -0.10 80.25 3.18
C MET A 1 0.39 80.17 1.77
N ASP A 2 1.71 80.16 1.61
CA ASP A 2 2.39 80.27 0.33
C ASP A 2 2.08 79.02 -0.52
N SER A 3 1.46 79.24 -1.68
CA SER A 3 1.32 78.25 -2.73
C SER A 3 2.70 78.02 -3.33
N PRO A 4 3.25 76.78 -3.33
CA PRO A 4 4.54 76.54 -3.92
C PRO A 4 4.45 76.76 -5.43
N ASP A 5 5.36 77.58 -5.93
CA ASP A 5 5.56 77.87 -7.34
C ASP A 5 5.98 76.58 -8.07
N MET A 6 5.00 75.90 -8.67
CA MET A 6 5.16 74.68 -9.47
C MET A 6 5.91 74.90 -10.79
N SER A 7 6.43 76.11 -11.04
CA SER A 7 7.09 76.45 -12.30
C SER A 7 8.50 75.86 -12.46
N SER A 8 9.09 75.20 -11.44
CA SER A 8 10.50 74.76 -11.51
C SER A 8 10.83 73.33 -11.04
N LEU A 9 9.88 72.49 -10.64
CA LEU A 9 10.21 71.12 -10.22
C LEU A 9 10.58 70.21 -11.41
N ASP A 10 11.76 69.60 -11.31
CA ASP A 10 12.25 68.58 -12.22
C ASP A 10 11.27 67.40 -12.20
N VAL A 11 10.87 66.90 -13.37
CA VAL A 11 9.85 65.82 -13.45
C VAL A 11 10.29 64.58 -12.68
N ILE A 12 11.60 64.36 -12.60
CA ILE A 12 12.21 63.28 -11.82
C ILE A 12 12.04 63.52 -10.31
N GLU A 13 12.16 64.76 -9.82
CA GLU A 13 11.89 65.10 -8.41
C GLU A 13 10.42 64.93 -8.07
N PHE A 14 9.50 65.32 -8.96
CA PHE A 14 8.06 65.12 -8.76
C PHE A 14 7.70 63.62 -8.63
N PHE A 15 8.20 62.78 -9.54
CA PHE A 15 7.95 61.34 -9.49
C PHE A 15 8.61 60.68 -8.27
N ASN A 16 9.84 61.07 -7.92
CA ASN A 16 10.53 60.54 -6.74
C ASN A 16 9.87 61.01 -5.43
N ALA A 17 9.31 62.22 -5.38
CA ALA A 17 8.64 62.76 -4.19
C ALA A 17 7.26 62.13 -3.96
N GLU A 18 6.47 61.89 -5.01
CA GLU A 18 5.11 61.34 -4.89
C GLU A 18 5.08 59.80 -4.79
N PHE A 19 6.00 59.09 -5.45
CA PHE A 19 5.98 57.62 -5.52
C PHE A 19 7.08 56.92 -4.74
N GLY A 20 8.14 57.62 -4.32
CA GLY A 20 9.28 57.04 -3.61
C GLY A 20 10.16 56.14 -4.50
N THR A 21 11.03 55.31 -3.88
CA THR A 21 11.98 54.43 -4.59
C THR A 21 11.42 53.07 -5.00
N ASP A 22 10.17 52.76 -4.65
CA ASP A 22 9.52 51.46 -4.91
C ASP A 22 8.51 51.55 -6.08
N LEU A 23 8.21 50.40 -6.71
CA LEU A 23 7.24 50.31 -7.80
C LEU A 23 5.86 50.85 -7.37
N PRO A 24 5.27 51.83 -8.09
CA PRO A 24 4.10 52.55 -7.64
C PRO A 24 2.87 51.65 -7.52
N ASP A 25 2.24 51.69 -6.34
CA ASP A 25 0.96 51.02 -6.08
C ASP A 25 -0.14 51.62 -6.98
N LYS A 26 -0.95 50.77 -7.62
CA LYS A 26 -1.95 51.18 -8.63
C LYS A 26 -2.95 52.17 -8.06
N SER A 27 -3.23 52.07 -6.77
CA SER A 27 -4.06 52.99 -5.98
C SER A 27 -3.53 54.42 -5.99
N LYS A 28 -2.23 54.63 -5.75
CA LYS A 28 -1.58 55.95 -5.75
C LYS A 28 -1.51 56.57 -7.13
N LEU A 29 -1.25 55.76 -8.16
CA LEU A 29 -1.30 56.20 -9.56
C LEU A 29 -2.70 56.72 -9.91
N GLN A 30 -3.75 56.03 -9.45
CA GLN A 30 -5.13 56.43 -9.68
C GLN A 30 -5.50 57.71 -8.92
N GLU A 31 -4.95 57.90 -7.71
CA GLU A 31 -5.14 59.10 -6.90
C GLU A 31 -4.48 60.34 -7.52
N VAL A 32 -3.23 60.20 -7.99
CA VAL A 32 -2.53 61.29 -8.70
C VAL A 32 -3.21 61.60 -10.03
N LEU A 33 -3.66 60.57 -10.77
CA LEU A 33 -4.41 60.77 -12.01
C LEU A 33 -5.70 61.58 -11.74
N ASN A 34 -6.51 61.18 -10.75
CA ASN A 34 -7.71 61.90 -10.38
C ASN A 34 -7.43 63.35 -9.94
N ARG A 35 -6.31 63.58 -9.25
CA ARG A 35 -5.90 64.91 -8.80
C ARG A 35 -5.50 65.81 -9.97
N ILE A 36 -4.83 65.26 -10.99
CA ILE A 36 -4.49 65.98 -12.23
C ILE A 36 -5.76 66.22 -13.06
N THR A 37 -6.63 65.23 -13.22
CA THR A 37 -7.90 65.37 -13.97
C THR A 37 -8.80 66.42 -13.33
N LYS A 38 -8.87 66.47 -12.00
CA LYS A 38 -9.63 67.50 -11.29
C LYS A 38 -9.03 68.91 -11.49
N TYR A 39 -7.70 69.00 -11.58
CA TYR A 39 -7.02 70.27 -11.87
C TYR A 39 -7.24 70.71 -13.32
N GLU A 40 -7.31 69.76 -14.26
CA GLU A 40 -7.74 69.99 -15.64
C GLU A 40 -9.19 70.49 -15.71
N GLU A 41 -10.12 69.87 -14.98
CA GLU A 41 -11.52 70.30 -14.90
C GLU A 41 -11.67 71.69 -14.26
N GLU A 42 -10.87 72.01 -13.23
CA GLU A 42 -10.83 73.34 -12.61
C GLU A 42 -10.27 74.41 -13.57
N LEU A 43 -9.25 74.08 -14.37
CA LEU A 43 -8.70 74.95 -15.41
C LEU A 43 -9.68 75.13 -16.59
N GLU A 44 -10.36 74.07 -17.04
CA GLU A 44 -11.41 74.17 -18.06
C GLU A 44 -12.59 75.05 -17.58
N HIS A 45 -12.92 75.01 -16.29
CA HIS A 45 -13.98 75.82 -15.70
C HIS A 45 -13.56 77.30 -15.48
N GLU A 46 -12.26 77.58 -15.32
CA GLU A 46 -11.70 78.94 -15.37
C GLU A 46 -11.65 79.52 -16.80
N ILE A 47 -11.67 78.68 -17.83
CA ILE A 47 -11.77 79.07 -19.26
C ILE A 47 -13.25 79.32 -19.63
N ASN A 48 -13.92 80.23 -18.91
CA ASN A 48 -15.25 80.74 -19.28
C ASN A 48 -15.11 81.98 -20.21
N PRO A 49 -15.64 81.98 -21.45
CA PRO A 49 -15.38 83.02 -22.46
C PRO A 49 -16.24 84.28 -22.27
N GLN A 50 -16.25 84.89 -21.08
CA GLN A 50 -17.02 86.12 -20.81
C GLN A 50 -16.20 87.37 -20.47
N ASN A 51 -14.90 87.43 -20.77
CA ASN A 51 -14.20 88.72 -20.82
C ASN A 51 -13.01 88.72 -21.79
N PRO A 52 -13.13 89.31 -23.00
CA PRO A 52 -12.04 89.33 -23.97
C PRO A 52 -11.13 90.54 -23.68
N ASP A 53 -10.26 90.42 -22.69
CA ASP A 53 -9.12 91.32 -22.57
C ASP A 53 -7.96 90.78 -23.45
N PRO A 54 -7.47 91.50 -24.47
CA PRO A 54 -6.47 91.00 -25.43
C PRO A 54 -5.15 90.55 -24.77
N VAL A 55 -4.89 91.04 -23.56
CA VAL A 55 -3.71 90.71 -22.75
C VAL A 55 -3.81 89.30 -22.16
N HIS A 56 -5.02 88.82 -21.83
CA HIS A 56 -5.22 87.51 -21.22
C HIS A 56 -5.11 86.38 -22.24
N VAL A 57 -5.61 86.59 -23.47
CA VAL A 57 -5.53 85.61 -24.57
C VAL A 57 -4.08 85.42 -25.04
N SER A 58 -3.30 86.49 -25.14
CA SER A 58 -1.88 86.38 -25.50
C SER A 58 -1.04 85.70 -24.40
N GLY A 59 -1.35 85.95 -23.11
CA GLY A 59 -0.73 85.26 -21.99
C GLY A 59 -1.07 83.77 -21.93
N PHE A 60 -2.33 83.40 -22.18
CA PHE A 60 -2.78 82.01 -22.28
C PHE A 60 -2.14 81.27 -23.46
N ILE A 61 -2.10 81.89 -24.64
CA ILE A 61 -1.46 81.31 -25.83
C ILE A 61 0.03 81.09 -25.57
N LYS A 62 0.72 82.07 -24.97
CA LYS A 62 2.14 81.94 -24.64
C LYS A 62 2.41 80.87 -23.59
N ASN A 63 1.53 80.71 -22.61
CA ASN A 63 1.61 79.64 -21.62
C ASN A 63 1.33 78.27 -22.23
N ALA A 64 0.37 78.16 -23.15
CA ALA A 64 0.09 76.95 -23.90
C ALA A 64 1.26 76.56 -24.82
N GLU A 65 1.87 77.53 -25.52
CA GLU A 65 3.07 77.34 -26.33
C GLU A 65 4.25 76.85 -25.47
N ASN A 66 4.50 77.49 -24.32
CA ASN A 66 5.52 77.06 -23.37
C ASN A 66 5.26 75.65 -22.80
N ALA A 67 3.98 75.30 -22.55
CA ALA A 67 3.59 73.98 -22.08
C ALA A 67 3.83 72.92 -23.17
N VAL A 68 3.50 73.23 -24.43
CA VAL A 68 3.77 72.34 -25.58
C VAL A 68 5.27 72.16 -25.81
N ASP A 69 6.08 73.23 -25.69
CA ASP A 69 7.54 73.14 -25.73
C ASP A 69 8.09 72.26 -24.60
N ARG A 70 7.54 72.38 -23.39
CA ARG A 70 7.89 71.52 -22.24
C ARG A 70 7.55 70.05 -22.47
N VAL A 71 6.33 69.77 -22.93
CA VAL A 71 5.88 68.40 -23.23
C VAL A 71 6.76 67.78 -24.31
N ARG A 72 7.12 68.55 -25.35
CA ARG A 72 8.03 68.07 -26.41
C ARG A 72 9.41 67.72 -25.86
N ASN A 73 9.99 68.60 -25.04
CA ASN A 73 11.31 68.38 -24.44
C ASN A 73 11.31 67.19 -23.47
N LEU A 74 10.24 67.01 -22.69
CA LEU A 74 10.06 65.84 -21.82
C LEU A 74 9.88 64.56 -22.63
N SER A 75 9.13 64.60 -23.73
CA SER A 75 8.97 63.45 -24.63
C SER A 75 10.32 63.03 -25.21
N GLU A 76 11.13 63.99 -25.68
CA GLU A 76 12.49 63.71 -26.19
C GLU A 76 13.40 63.12 -25.11
N LYS A 77 13.36 63.64 -23.88
CA LYS A 77 14.10 63.07 -22.74
C LYS A 77 13.64 61.66 -22.40
N CYS A 78 12.33 61.39 -22.40
CA CYS A 78 11.78 60.05 -22.19
C CYS A 78 12.22 59.08 -23.29
N GLU A 79 12.21 59.51 -24.55
CA GLU A 79 12.69 58.72 -25.69
C GLU A 79 14.18 58.36 -25.52
N GLN A 80 15.01 59.34 -25.14
CA GLN A 80 16.43 59.14 -24.89
C GLN A 80 16.71 58.21 -23.72
N LEU A 81 15.99 58.36 -22.59
CA LEU A 81 16.08 57.46 -21.45
C LEU A 81 15.66 56.04 -21.83
N HIS A 82 14.61 55.88 -22.62
CA HIS A 82 14.18 54.57 -23.10
C HIS A 82 15.23 53.91 -24.00
N ILE A 83 15.85 54.67 -24.91
CA ILE A 83 16.95 54.18 -25.75
C ILE A 83 18.15 53.78 -24.89
N SER A 84 18.53 54.60 -23.90
CA SER A 84 19.62 54.31 -22.96
C SER A 84 19.33 53.04 -22.16
N ALA A 85 18.15 52.93 -21.55
CA ALA A 85 17.77 51.77 -20.75
C ALA A 85 17.76 50.49 -21.60
N LYS A 86 17.29 50.55 -22.85
CA LYS A 86 17.31 49.40 -23.76
C LYS A 86 18.72 49.01 -24.17
N SER A 87 19.59 49.99 -24.42
CA SER A 87 21.02 49.78 -24.67
C SER A 87 21.69 49.10 -23.47
N ASP A 88 21.47 49.61 -22.26
CA ASP A 88 22.03 49.06 -21.02
C ASP A 88 21.55 47.64 -20.75
N LEU A 89 20.28 47.34 -21.04
CA LEU A 89 19.72 45.98 -20.96
C LEU A 89 20.41 45.04 -21.94
N THR A 90 20.74 45.52 -23.14
CA THR A 90 21.47 44.75 -24.16
C THR A 90 22.91 44.49 -23.71
N VAL A 91 23.57 45.48 -23.10
CA VAL A 91 24.93 45.35 -22.53
C VAL A 91 24.96 44.42 -21.33
N MET A 92 23.91 44.41 -20.50
CA MET A 92 23.79 43.53 -19.32
C MET A 92 23.38 42.09 -19.66
N GLN A 93 22.81 41.84 -20.84
CA GLN A 93 22.41 40.50 -21.27
C GLN A 93 23.54 39.46 -21.23
N PRO A 94 24.76 39.68 -21.77
CA PRO A 94 25.86 38.73 -21.67
C PRO A 94 26.32 38.49 -20.22
N ILE A 95 26.21 39.49 -19.34
CA ILE A 95 26.53 39.36 -17.92
C ILE A 95 25.49 38.45 -17.24
N LYS A 96 24.20 38.68 -17.51
CA LYS A 96 23.11 37.83 -17.03
C LYS A 96 23.26 36.39 -17.51
N ASP A 97 23.61 36.18 -18.77
CA ASP A 97 23.82 34.85 -19.34
C ASP A 97 25.02 34.15 -18.71
N HIS A 98 26.12 34.89 -18.46
CA HIS A 98 27.29 34.38 -17.75
C HIS A 98 26.95 33.94 -16.32
N PHE A 99 26.25 34.77 -15.54
CA PHE A 99 25.81 34.41 -14.20
C PHE A 99 24.82 33.24 -14.21
N SER A 100 23.91 33.19 -15.19
CA SER A 100 22.98 32.07 -15.34
C SER A 100 23.71 30.75 -15.59
N LEU A 101 24.77 30.77 -16.40
CA LEU A 101 25.65 29.62 -16.61
C LEU A 101 26.37 29.23 -15.31
N LYS A 102 26.94 30.18 -14.58
CA LYS A 102 27.61 29.91 -13.28
C LYS A 102 26.68 29.37 -12.21
N ILE A 103 25.43 29.86 -12.15
CA ILE A 103 24.41 29.32 -11.25
C ILE A 103 24.07 27.88 -11.63
N LYS A 104 24.01 27.56 -12.92
CA LYS A 104 23.78 26.18 -13.39
C LYS A 104 24.94 25.25 -12.99
N GLU A 105 26.19 25.66 -13.26
CA GLU A 105 27.39 24.91 -12.84
C GLU A 105 27.41 24.68 -11.32
N LEU A 106 27.04 25.69 -10.53
CA LEU A 106 26.98 25.58 -9.07
C LEU A 106 25.91 24.57 -8.62
N LYS A 107 24.72 24.58 -9.24
CA LYS A 107 23.65 23.62 -8.95
C LYS A 107 24.06 22.19 -9.32
N GLU A 108 24.77 22.00 -10.42
CA GLU A 108 25.31 20.70 -10.82
C GLU A 108 26.35 20.20 -9.82
N ALA A 109 27.27 21.07 -9.37
CA ALA A 109 28.24 20.74 -8.34
C ALA A 109 27.57 20.40 -6.99
N GLU A 110 26.57 21.17 -6.57
CA GLU A 110 25.79 20.92 -5.36
C GLU A 110 25.09 19.55 -5.42
N ALA A 111 24.46 19.22 -6.56
CA ALA A 111 23.82 17.93 -6.76
C ALA A 111 24.81 16.76 -6.69
N LEU A 112 26.00 16.91 -7.28
CA LEU A 112 27.08 15.92 -7.18
C LEU A 112 27.58 15.76 -5.75
N CYS A 113 27.77 16.87 -5.02
CA CYS A 113 28.13 16.84 -3.61
C CYS A 113 27.10 16.08 -2.78
N SER A 114 25.81 16.36 -2.95
CA SER A 114 24.73 15.64 -2.27
C SER A 114 24.73 14.15 -2.61
N TYR A 115 24.97 13.80 -3.89
CA TYR A 115 25.08 12.40 -4.31
C TYR A 115 26.22 11.66 -3.59
N PHE A 116 27.41 12.25 -3.54
CA PHE A 116 28.55 11.65 -2.83
C PHE A 116 28.35 11.59 -1.32
N GLN A 117 27.70 12.59 -0.72
CA GLN A 117 27.35 12.57 0.71
C GLN A 117 26.44 11.37 1.05
N TRP A 118 25.48 11.04 0.17
CA TRP A 118 24.65 9.85 0.35
C TRP A 118 25.45 8.56 0.25
N ILE A 119 26.36 8.44 -0.72
CA ILE A 119 27.24 7.27 -0.81
C ILE A 119 28.07 7.13 0.46
N LEU A 120 28.73 8.20 0.89
CA LEU A 120 29.55 8.20 2.10
C LEU A 120 28.73 7.78 3.32
N LYS A 121 27.51 8.32 3.46
CA LYS A 121 26.60 7.98 4.56
C LYS A 121 26.27 6.49 4.60
N VAL A 122 26.00 5.89 3.44
CA VAL A 122 25.69 4.45 3.34
C VAL A 122 26.93 3.61 3.63
N GLU A 123 28.09 3.99 3.11
CA GLU A 123 29.35 3.25 3.34
C GLU A 123 29.80 3.32 4.80
N THR A 124 29.66 4.47 5.47
CA THR A 124 29.95 4.57 6.91
C THR A 124 29.06 3.63 7.73
N GLU A 125 27.77 3.54 7.41
CA GLU A 125 26.90 2.59 8.10
C GLU A 125 27.16 1.12 7.69
N ASN A 126 27.70 0.85 6.48
CA ASN A 126 28.18 -0.49 6.13
C ASN A 126 29.34 -0.91 7.03
N GLU A 127 30.32 -0.02 7.25
CA GLU A 127 31.45 -0.29 8.13
C GLU A 127 30.99 -0.57 9.58
N ASN A 128 30.08 0.27 10.10
CA ASN A 128 29.46 0.07 11.42
C ASN A 128 28.73 -1.29 11.49
N MET A 129 28.01 -1.66 10.43
CA MET A 129 27.27 -2.92 10.34
C MET A 129 28.22 -4.12 10.39
N GLU A 130 29.34 -4.06 9.66
CA GLU A 130 30.35 -5.10 9.68
C GLU A 130 31.02 -5.25 11.05
N GLU A 131 31.35 -4.14 11.71
CA GLU A 131 31.93 -4.14 13.05
C GLU A 131 30.96 -4.71 14.09
N ALA A 132 29.70 -4.25 14.09
CA ALA A 132 28.67 -4.75 14.98
C ALA A 132 28.40 -6.25 14.78
N LEU A 133 28.49 -6.75 13.54
CA LEU A 133 28.40 -8.18 13.24
C LEU A 133 29.58 -8.98 13.77
N LYS A 134 30.82 -8.48 13.60
CA LYS A 134 32.04 -9.12 14.13
C LYS A 134 32.00 -9.25 15.65
N ASN A 135 31.50 -8.21 16.33
CA ASN A 135 31.41 -8.16 17.79
C ASN A 135 30.11 -8.77 18.37
N ASN A 136 29.18 -9.22 17.52
CA ASN A 136 27.85 -9.74 17.90
C ASN A 136 27.01 -8.77 18.74
N LEU A 137 27.05 -7.48 18.42
CA LEU A 137 26.31 -6.43 19.11
C LEU A 137 24.91 -6.28 18.52
N THR A 138 23.95 -7.09 19.00
CA THR A 138 22.57 -7.16 18.45
C THR A 138 21.86 -5.81 18.40
N ASN A 139 22.02 -4.95 19.42
CA ASN A 139 21.35 -3.65 19.43
C ASN A 139 21.89 -2.73 18.33
N GLU A 140 23.21 -2.63 18.19
CA GLU A 140 23.86 -1.83 17.15
C GLU A 140 23.54 -2.33 15.74
N ILE A 141 23.48 -3.65 15.56
CA ILE A 141 23.02 -4.29 14.32
C ILE A 141 21.61 -3.80 13.95
N LEU A 142 20.67 -3.82 14.91
CA LEU A 142 19.28 -3.45 14.65
C LEU A 142 19.12 -1.94 14.43
N GLU A 143 19.86 -1.12 15.16
CA GLU A 143 19.88 0.34 14.97
C GLU A 143 20.44 0.70 13.58
N THR A 144 21.58 0.12 13.20
CA THR A 144 22.21 0.34 11.89
C THR A 144 21.29 -0.11 10.75
N TYR A 145 20.63 -1.26 10.88
CA TYR A 145 19.66 -1.71 9.89
C TYR A 145 18.42 -0.80 9.81
N THR A 146 18.00 -0.21 10.93
CA THR A 146 16.91 0.79 10.93
C THR A 146 17.31 2.02 10.12
N LYS A 147 18.55 2.49 10.25
CA LYS A 147 19.07 3.59 9.41
C LYS A 147 19.03 3.26 7.92
N PHE A 148 19.37 2.03 7.50
CA PHE A 148 19.25 1.65 6.09
C PHE A 148 17.82 1.74 5.56
N LYS A 149 16.82 1.38 6.37
CA LYS A 149 15.40 1.57 6.02
C LYS A 149 15.05 3.04 5.86
N GLU A 150 15.50 3.88 6.79
CA GLU A 150 15.27 5.33 6.74
C GLU A 150 15.93 5.96 5.52
N PHE A 151 17.15 5.53 5.16
CA PHE A 151 17.85 6.00 3.96
C PHE A 151 17.07 5.64 2.71
N TRP A 152 16.56 4.40 2.62
CA TRP A 152 15.74 3.98 1.49
C TRP A 152 14.45 4.80 1.41
N GLU A 153 13.77 5.03 2.53
CA GLU A 153 12.53 5.82 2.56
C GLU A 153 12.74 7.27 2.11
N GLN A 154 13.88 7.88 2.48
CA GLN A 154 14.24 9.24 2.07
C GLN A 154 14.59 9.33 0.57
N VAL A 155 15.24 8.31 0.02
CA VAL A 155 15.75 8.35 -1.36
C VAL A 155 14.77 7.77 -2.38
N ARG A 156 13.80 6.92 -2.00
CA ARG A 156 12.96 6.16 -2.94
C ARG A 156 12.16 6.97 -3.97
N THR A 157 11.86 8.23 -3.66
CA THR A 157 11.13 9.15 -4.55
C THR A 157 12.04 10.00 -5.43
N SER A 158 13.36 9.88 -5.26
CA SER A 158 14.35 10.62 -6.04
C SER A 158 14.43 10.15 -7.49
N ASP A 159 14.65 11.08 -8.40
CA ASP A 159 14.93 10.81 -9.81
C ASP A 159 16.29 10.13 -10.03
N CYS A 160 17.18 10.14 -9.02
CA CYS A 160 18.51 9.53 -9.04
C CYS A 160 18.44 7.99 -8.97
N LYS A 161 17.99 7.34 -10.06
CA LYS A 161 17.75 5.88 -10.12
C LYS A 161 18.92 5.02 -9.64
N ASN A 162 20.16 5.42 -9.95
CA ASN A 162 21.35 4.67 -9.54
C ASN A 162 21.56 4.73 -8.02
N LEU A 163 21.37 5.89 -7.41
CA LEU A 163 21.46 6.04 -5.95
C LEU A 163 20.36 5.26 -5.25
N VAL A 164 19.12 5.40 -5.74
CA VAL A 164 17.97 4.64 -5.24
C VAL A 164 18.26 3.13 -5.28
N MET A 165 18.77 2.65 -6.42
CA MET A 165 19.10 1.24 -6.60
C MET A 165 20.24 0.78 -5.69
N TYR A 166 21.26 1.61 -5.50
CA TYR A 166 22.39 1.31 -4.60
C TYR A 166 21.90 1.18 -3.15
N VAL A 167 21.20 2.19 -2.60
CA VAL A 167 20.64 2.14 -1.23
C VAL A 167 19.71 0.94 -1.05
N LYS A 168 18.83 0.70 -2.05
CA LYS A 168 17.93 -0.46 -2.07
C LYS A 168 18.69 -1.78 -2.01
N LYS A 169 19.72 -1.96 -2.86
CA LYS A 169 20.53 -3.19 -2.89
C LYS A 169 21.29 -3.40 -1.58
N THR A 170 21.85 -2.34 -1.00
CA THR A 170 22.55 -2.40 0.30
C THR A 170 21.60 -2.84 1.42
N MET A 171 20.40 -2.26 1.48
CA MET A 171 19.38 -2.66 2.47
C MET A 171 19.00 -4.15 2.31
N ILE A 172 18.77 -4.62 1.08
CA ILE A 172 18.41 -6.04 0.82
C ILE A 172 19.57 -6.96 1.19
N TYR A 173 20.79 -6.59 0.83
CA TYR A 173 21.98 -7.38 1.16
C TYR A 173 22.06 -7.61 2.67
N TRP A 174 21.94 -6.54 3.46
CA TRP A 174 21.98 -6.65 4.92
C TRP A 174 20.76 -7.37 5.50
N HIS A 175 19.57 -7.18 4.91
CA HIS A 175 18.39 -7.96 5.27
C HIS A 175 18.67 -9.46 5.17
N ASP A 176 19.24 -9.91 4.04
CA ASP A 176 19.45 -11.33 3.76
C ASP A 176 20.51 -11.92 4.71
N VAL A 177 21.61 -11.19 4.94
CA VAL A 177 22.65 -11.56 5.91
C VAL A 177 22.06 -11.69 7.33
N LEU A 178 21.28 -10.72 7.77
CA LEU A 178 20.67 -10.72 9.10
C LEU A 178 19.58 -11.77 9.26
N ARG A 179 18.77 -11.97 8.22
CA ARG A 179 17.74 -13.01 8.17
C ARG A 179 18.37 -14.38 8.31
N GLU A 180 19.52 -14.64 7.67
CA GLU A 180 20.23 -15.90 7.83
C GLU A 180 20.83 -16.05 9.25
N LYS A 181 21.49 -15.00 9.76
CA LYS A 181 22.06 -15.00 11.12
C LYS A 181 21.00 -15.25 12.18
N PHE A 182 20.04 -14.33 12.32
CA PHE A 182 18.99 -14.43 13.33
C PHE A 182 18.04 -15.59 13.06
N GLY A 183 17.77 -15.91 11.79
CA GLY A 183 16.93 -17.04 11.42
C GLY A 183 17.54 -18.38 11.82
N SER A 184 18.83 -18.60 11.58
CA SER A 184 19.51 -19.84 11.98
C SER A 184 19.55 -20.02 13.49
N GLU A 185 19.78 -18.95 14.25
CA GLU A 185 19.71 -18.96 15.71
C GLU A 185 18.29 -19.21 16.21
N PHE A 186 17.31 -18.56 15.58
CA PHE A 186 15.90 -18.71 15.92
C PHE A 186 15.40 -20.14 15.68
N GLN A 187 15.80 -20.79 14.59
CA GLN A 187 15.47 -22.21 14.34
C GLN A 187 16.07 -23.14 15.40
N LYS A 188 17.30 -22.88 15.87
CA LYS A 188 17.91 -23.66 16.96
C LYS A 188 17.12 -23.51 18.27
N VAL A 189 16.70 -22.30 18.60
CA VAL A 189 15.87 -22.01 19.79
C VAL A 189 14.46 -22.61 19.66
N LEU A 190 13.85 -22.54 18.48
CA LEU A 190 12.59 -23.22 18.20
C LEU A 190 12.71 -24.74 18.44
N GLY A 191 13.81 -25.34 17.97
CA GLY A 191 14.10 -26.75 18.22
C GLY A 191 14.21 -27.09 19.71
N SER A 192 14.85 -26.26 20.53
CA SER A 192 14.93 -26.47 21.99
C SER A 192 13.60 -26.24 22.71
N LEU A 193 12.69 -25.46 22.10
CA LEU A 193 11.30 -25.29 22.55
C LEU A 193 10.35 -26.36 21.97
N TYR A 194 10.88 -27.38 21.31
CA TYR A 194 10.13 -28.49 20.69
C TYR A 194 9.18 -28.05 19.57
N TRP A 195 9.52 -26.96 18.86
CA TRP A 195 8.84 -26.55 17.65
C TRP A 195 9.50 -27.18 16.40
N PRO A 196 8.72 -27.66 15.41
CA PRO A 196 7.25 -27.72 15.38
C PRO A 196 6.71 -28.77 16.36
N VAL A 197 5.52 -28.50 16.88
CA VAL A 197 4.81 -29.41 17.78
C VAL A 197 4.50 -30.70 17.04
N SER A 198 4.78 -31.82 17.70
CA SER A 198 4.48 -33.16 17.23
C SER A 198 3.77 -33.93 18.34
N SER A 199 2.99 -34.93 17.98
CA SER A 199 2.21 -35.76 18.92
C SER A 199 3.06 -36.35 20.06
N THR A 200 4.35 -36.58 19.83
CA THR A 200 5.31 -37.08 20.84
C THR A 200 5.74 -36.05 21.88
N ASN A 201 5.62 -34.75 21.57
CA ASN A 201 6.18 -33.66 22.39
C ASN A 201 5.09 -32.78 23.05
N LEU A 202 3.80 -33.08 22.83
CA LEU A 202 2.66 -32.31 23.37
C LEU A 202 2.68 -32.20 24.91
N THR A 203 3.18 -33.22 25.61
CA THR A 203 3.26 -33.26 27.08
C THR A 203 4.45 -32.49 27.66
N VAL A 204 5.40 -32.06 26.83
CA VAL A 204 6.66 -31.39 27.26
C VAL A 204 6.56 -29.86 27.18
N LEU A 205 5.56 -29.31 26.49
CA LEU A 205 5.28 -27.87 26.42
C LEU A 205 5.25 -27.13 27.79
N PRO A 206 4.82 -27.75 28.92
CA PRO A 206 4.83 -27.06 30.23
C PRO A 206 6.22 -26.85 30.85
N ASN A 207 7.27 -27.53 30.38
CA ASN A 207 8.61 -27.55 31.00
C ASN A 207 9.68 -26.83 30.16
N GLN A 208 9.30 -25.74 29.47
CA GLN A 208 10.23 -24.95 28.67
C GLN A 208 11.20 -24.16 29.58
N SER A 209 12.49 -24.15 29.21
CA SER A 209 13.50 -23.36 29.93
C SER A 209 13.20 -21.87 29.81
N SER A 210 13.17 -21.17 30.95
CA SER A 210 13.00 -19.70 30.99
C SER A 210 14.01 -18.97 30.10
N ASP A 211 15.26 -19.45 30.06
CA ASP A 211 16.32 -18.89 29.23
C ASP A 211 16.04 -19.05 27.72
N ALA A 212 15.52 -20.22 27.31
CA ALA A 212 15.15 -20.46 25.91
C ALA A 212 13.98 -19.57 25.47
N LEU A 213 13.00 -19.34 26.35
CA LEU A 213 11.87 -18.44 26.10
C LEU A 213 12.31 -16.96 26.02
N MET A 214 13.23 -16.53 26.88
CA MET A 214 13.81 -15.19 26.82
C MET A 214 14.55 -14.97 25.50
N LYS A 215 15.41 -15.92 25.11
CA LYS A 215 16.14 -15.87 23.85
C LYS A 215 15.21 -15.92 22.63
N PHE A 216 14.16 -16.74 22.69
CA PHE A 216 13.10 -16.78 21.68
C PHE A 216 12.46 -15.41 21.50
N ASN A 217 12.07 -14.75 22.59
CA ASN A 217 11.46 -13.43 22.55
C ASN A 217 12.40 -12.39 21.90
N GLN A 218 13.66 -12.33 22.35
CA GLN A 218 14.67 -11.43 21.78
C GLN A 218 14.86 -11.62 20.28
N LEU A 219 14.98 -12.87 19.81
CA LEU A 219 15.13 -13.18 18.39
C LEU A 219 13.85 -12.90 17.61
N PHE A 220 12.67 -13.19 18.16
CA PHE A 220 11.39 -12.88 17.54
C PHE A 220 11.28 -11.37 17.25
N LEU A 221 11.60 -10.53 18.24
CA LEU A 221 11.59 -9.08 18.09
C LEU A 221 12.64 -8.58 17.11
N SER A 222 13.85 -9.15 17.16
CA SER A 222 14.92 -8.83 16.21
C SER A 222 14.47 -9.11 14.77
N LEU A 223 13.82 -10.25 14.54
CA LEU A 223 13.26 -10.64 13.24
C LEU A 223 12.12 -9.71 12.79
N CYS A 224 11.24 -9.27 13.69
CA CYS A 224 10.25 -8.24 13.37
C CYS A 224 10.91 -6.92 12.94
N LYS A 225 11.93 -6.48 13.67
CA LYS A 225 12.66 -5.23 13.40
C LYS A 225 13.41 -5.26 12.07
N ILE A 226 13.90 -6.43 11.63
CA ILE A 226 14.58 -6.52 10.33
C ILE A 226 13.65 -6.71 9.14
N ALA A 227 12.34 -6.93 9.34
CA ALA A 227 11.40 -7.16 8.24
C ALA A 227 11.44 -6.03 7.20
N LEU A 228 11.38 -6.38 5.91
CA LEU A 228 11.42 -5.39 4.82
C LEU A 228 10.15 -4.51 4.82
N PRO A 229 10.25 -3.22 4.41
CA PRO A 229 9.09 -2.34 4.29
C PRO A 229 8.03 -2.87 3.30
N ASP A 230 6.74 -2.65 3.56
CA ASP A 230 5.64 -3.13 2.70
C ASP A 230 5.71 -2.62 1.25
N ALA A 231 6.20 -1.40 1.07
CA ALA A 231 6.43 -0.81 -0.25
C ALA A 231 7.42 -1.64 -1.10
N TYR A 232 8.30 -2.42 -0.46
CA TYR A 232 9.15 -3.38 -1.14
C TYR A 232 8.39 -4.67 -1.51
N ILE A 233 7.64 -5.24 -0.56
CA ILE A 233 6.91 -6.51 -0.74
C ILE A 233 5.89 -6.41 -1.89
N LYS A 234 5.20 -5.27 -2.02
CA LYS A 234 4.23 -5.01 -3.10
C LYS A 234 4.85 -4.96 -4.50
N THR A 235 6.16 -4.76 -4.63
CA THR A 235 6.86 -4.70 -5.92
C THR A 235 7.34 -6.06 -6.44
N GLN A 236 7.18 -7.14 -5.67
CA GLN A 236 7.84 -8.43 -5.88
C GLN A 236 6.91 -9.64 -6.12
N ASP A 237 5.75 -9.46 -6.80
CA ASP A 237 4.85 -10.53 -7.30
C ASP A 237 3.62 -10.97 -6.46
N ILE A 238 2.95 -10.08 -5.71
CA ILE A 238 1.60 -10.39 -5.20
C ILE A 238 0.66 -9.19 -5.36
N LYS A 239 -0.11 -9.18 -6.46
CA LYS A 239 -1.34 -8.38 -6.60
C LYS A 239 -2.50 -9.07 -5.84
N ASP A 240 -2.37 -9.23 -4.53
CA ASP A 240 -3.52 -9.49 -3.67
C ASP A 240 -3.86 -8.16 -2.98
N ASP A 241 -4.93 -7.52 -3.45
CA ASP A 241 -5.48 -6.25 -2.96
C ASP A 241 -6.04 -6.32 -1.52
N ALA A 242 -5.67 -7.33 -0.73
CA ALA A 242 -6.00 -7.38 0.69
C ALA A 242 -4.92 -6.63 1.49
N GLU A 243 -5.25 -5.39 1.85
CA GLU A 243 -4.47 -4.30 2.49
C GLU A 243 -3.56 -4.63 3.69
N ASP A 244 -3.40 -5.87 4.15
CA ASP A 244 -2.60 -6.21 5.34
C ASP A 244 -1.97 -7.62 5.30
N SER A 245 -1.38 -8.01 4.16
CA SER A 245 -1.18 -9.42 3.80
C SER A 245 0.19 -10.06 4.04
N SER A 246 1.18 -9.32 4.53
CA SER A 246 2.52 -9.87 4.74
C SER A 246 2.62 -10.60 6.08
N LEU A 247 2.81 -11.93 6.05
CA LEU A 247 3.12 -12.72 7.24
C LEU A 247 4.35 -12.12 7.95
N LEU A 248 4.31 -11.95 9.27
CA LEU A 248 5.47 -11.49 10.05
C LEU A 248 6.66 -12.41 9.81
N LEU A 249 7.86 -11.85 9.57
CA LEU A 249 9.08 -12.61 9.29
C LEU A 249 9.34 -13.77 10.29
N PRO A 250 9.26 -13.58 11.62
CA PRO A 250 9.46 -14.71 12.53
C PRO A 250 8.40 -15.81 12.36
N LEU A 251 7.15 -15.46 12.07
CA LEU A 251 6.09 -16.45 11.80
C LEU A 251 6.31 -17.18 10.47
N GLN A 252 6.83 -16.49 9.45
CA GLN A 252 7.26 -17.14 8.20
C GLN A 252 8.34 -18.19 8.48
N LEU A 253 9.33 -17.88 9.32
CA LEU A 253 10.38 -18.83 9.72
C LEU A 253 9.82 -20.00 10.54
N MET A 254 8.88 -19.75 11.45
CA MET A 254 8.20 -20.80 12.23
C MET A 254 7.42 -21.77 11.32
N LEU A 255 6.85 -21.29 10.21
CA LEU A 255 6.12 -22.10 9.24
C LEU A 255 7.03 -22.99 8.38
N GLN A 256 8.28 -22.60 8.12
CA GLN A 256 9.20 -23.33 7.23
C GLN A 256 9.31 -24.85 7.49
N PRO A 257 9.49 -25.35 8.73
CA PRO A 257 9.55 -26.80 8.96
C PRO A 257 8.24 -27.51 8.59
N LEU A 258 7.08 -26.89 8.81
CA LEU A 258 5.78 -27.42 8.42
C LEU A 258 5.61 -27.42 6.89
N GLN A 259 6.05 -26.34 6.23
CA GLN A 259 6.05 -26.25 4.76
C GLN A 259 6.94 -27.33 4.14
N LYS A 260 8.17 -27.52 4.65
CA LYS A 260 9.09 -28.57 4.19
C LYS A 260 8.47 -29.95 4.35
N ARG A 261 7.83 -30.22 5.50
CA ARG A 261 7.13 -31.48 5.77
C ARG A 261 5.96 -31.68 4.81
N PHE A 262 5.16 -30.64 4.55
CA PHE A 262 4.05 -30.68 3.61
C PHE A 262 4.53 -31.01 2.21
N VAL A 263 5.53 -30.29 1.70
CA VAL A 263 6.11 -30.52 0.37
C VAL A 263 6.64 -31.94 0.25
N PHE A 264 7.37 -32.42 1.27
CA PHE A 264 7.93 -33.77 1.27
C PHE A 264 6.87 -34.87 1.18
N HIS A 265 5.77 -34.76 1.94
CA HIS A 265 4.72 -35.78 1.98
C HIS A 265 3.69 -35.65 0.86
N PHE A 266 3.27 -34.43 0.53
CA PHE A 266 2.10 -34.17 -0.32
C PHE A 266 2.44 -33.49 -1.64
N MET A 267 3.70 -33.19 -1.93
CA MET A 267 4.13 -32.69 -3.25
C MET A 267 5.34 -33.43 -3.82
N GLY A 268 6.00 -34.25 -3.00
CA GLY A 268 7.14 -35.08 -3.42
C GLY A 268 6.73 -36.41 -4.05
N LYS A 269 7.67 -37.35 -4.08
CA LYS A 269 7.48 -38.71 -4.65
C LYS A 269 6.95 -39.72 -3.63
N LYS A 270 6.45 -39.26 -2.48
CA LYS A 270 5.98 -40.15 -1.42
C LYS A 270 4.64 -40.78 -1.78
N PRO A 271 4.34 -41.99 -1.30
CA PRO A 271 3.04 -42.62 -1.51
C PRO A 271 1.88 -41.84 -0.85
N THR A 272 2.19 -40.87 0.00
CA THR A 272 1.25 -39.91 0.58
C THR A 272 0.81 -38.80 -0.38
N ASN A 273 1.53 -38.61 -1.50
CA ASN A 273 1.13 -37.68 -2.56
C ASN A 273 0.13 -38.39 -3.49
N ARG A 274 -1.15 -38.31 -3.15
CA ARG A 274 -2.25 -38.97 -3.87
C ARG A 274 -3.32 -37.98 -4.25
N LEU A 275 -3.66 -37.98 -5.54
CA LEU A 275 -4.74 -37.13 -6.08
C LEU A 275 -6.12 -37.56 -5.56
N ASP A 276 -6.30 -38.87 -5.34
CA ASP A 276 -7.56 -39.46 -4.88
C ASP A 276 -7.76 -39.41 -3.36
N LYS A 277 -6.77 -38.85 -2.63
CA LYS A 277 -6.79 -38.73 -1.16
C LYS A 277 -6.55 -37.31 -0.67
N PRO A 278 -7.36 -36.31 -1.09
CA PRO A 278 -7.24 -34.94 -0.60
C PRO A 278 -7.42 -34.82 0.91
N GLU A 279 -8.21 -35.72 1.53
CA GLU A 279 -8.45 -35.74 2.98
C GLU A 279 -7.15 -35.86 3.79
N TRP A 280 -6.10 -36.47 3.25
CA TRP A 280 -4.83 -36.67 3.97
C TRP A 280 -4.10 -35.35 4.26
N TYR A 281 -3.95 -34.49 3.25
CA TYR A 281 -3.26 -33.22 3.46
C TYR A 281 -4.16 -32.19 4.15
N LEU A 282 -5.47 -32.22 3.90
CA LEU A 282 -6.45 -31.35 4.53
C LEU A 282 -6.54 -31.62 6.03
N THR A 283 -6.68 -32.88 6.43
CA THR A 283 -6.69 -33.29 7.85
C THR A 283 -5.36 -32.93 8.51
N GLN A 284 -4.24 -33.18 7.85
CA GLN A 284 -2.92 -32.86 8.41
C GLN A 284 -2.75 -31.36 8.72
N ILE A 285 -3.30 -30.48 7.87
CA ILE A 285 -3.31 -29.04 8.12
C ILE A 285 -4.16 -28.69 9.34
N LEU A 286 -5.37 -29.25 9.47
CA LEU A 286 -6.24 -29.03 10.64
C LEU A 286 -5.56 -29.51 11.92
N THR A 287 -4.91 -30.67 11.90
CA THR A 287 -4.13 -31.18 13.02
C THR A 287 -2.99 -30.23 13.39
N TRP A 288 -2.21 -29.75 12.40
CA TRP A 288 -1.14 -28.79 12.69
C TRP A 288 -1.66 -27.49 13.28
N ILE A 289 -2.78 -26.97 12.81
CA ILE A 289 -3.39 -25.77 13.40
C ILE A 289 -3.70 -26.02 14.88
N SER A 290 -4.41 -27.10 15.19
CA SER A 290 -4.78 -27.46 16.56
C SER A 290 -3.55 -27.66 17.47
N ASP A 291 -2.58 -28.45 17.02
CA ASP A 291 -1.40 -28.81 17.82
C ASP A 291 -0.51 -27.61 18.17
N HIS A 292 -0.42 -26.62 17.28
CA HIS A 292 0.48 -25.47 17.45
C HIS A 292 -0.20 -24.27 18.12
N THR A 293 -1.53 -24.24 18.17
CA THR A 293 -2.31 -23.15 18.77
C THR A 293 -1.89 -22.82 20.21
N PRO A 294 -1.72 -23.79 21.13
CA PRO A 294 -1.35 -23.47 22.51
C PRO A 294 0.02 -22.78 22.64
N PHE A 295 0.98 -23.13 21.79
CA PHE A 295 2.29 -22.47 21.78
C PHE A 295 2.16 -21.04 21.27
N LEU A 296 1.41 -20.81 20.18
CA LEU A 296 1.21 -19.47 19.63
C LEU A 296 0.53 -18.55 20.63
N GLU A 297 -0.53 -19.02 21.29
CA GLU A 297 -1.29 -18.25 22.27
C GLU A 297 -0.48 -17.93 23.53
N LYS A 298 0.38 -18.84 24.01
CA LYS A 298 1.15 -18.65 25.25
C LYS A 298 2.50 -17.99 25.06
N ALA A 299 3.19 -18.27 23.95
CA ALA A 299 4.56 -17.80 23.73
C ALA A 299 4.64 -16.61 22.77
N VAL A 300 3.73 -16.48 21.81
CA VAL A 300 3.83 -15.46 20.74
C VAL A 300 2.85 -14.30 20.93
N GLU A 301 1.57 -14.57 21.18
CA GLU A 301 0.56 -13.51 21.34
C GLU A 301 0.94 -12.49 22.45
N PRO A 302 1.54 -12.87 23.61
CA PRO A 302 1.99 -11.89 24.60
C PRO A 302 3.11 -10.97 24.11
N ILE A 303 3.98 -11.47 23.22
CA ILE A 303 5.04 -10.67 22.60
C ILE A 303 4.41 -9.62 21.69
N LEU A 304 3.45 -10.03 20.86
CA LEU A 304 2.74 -9.12 19.95
C LEU A 304 1.96 -8.05 20.72
N ALA A 305 1.28 -8.44 21.80
CA ALA A 305 0.55 -7.52 22.66
C ALA A 305 1.46 -6.46 23.30
N LYS A 306 2.64 -6.87 23.80
CA LYS A 306 3.59 -5.97 24.47
C LYS A 306 4.19 -4.94 23.52
N GLU A 307 4.44 -5.30 22.27
CA GLU A 307 5.08 -4.43 21.28
C GLU A 307 4.08 -3.61 20.43
N ASN A 308 2.81 -3.51 20.88
CA ASN A 308 1.73 -2.84 20.15
C ASN A 308 1.50 -3.41 18.73
N LEU A 309 1.78 -4.70 18.55
CA LEU A 309 1.55 -5.46 17.31
C LEU A 309 0.24 -6.25 17.35
N SER A 310 -0.67 -5.95 18.28
CA SER A 310 -1.96 -6.64 18.49
C SER A 310 -2.90 -6.66 17.29
N ARG A 311 -2.65 -5.83 16.27
CA ARG A 311 -3.34 -5.91 14.96
C ARG A 311 -3.11 -7.27 14.27
N PHE A 312 -2.00 -7.92 14.61
CA PHE A 312 -1.62 -9.22 14.10
C PHE A 312 -2.00 -10.30 15.12
N SER A 313 -2.77 -11.30 14.68
CA SER A 313 -2.89 -12.56 15.44
C SER A 313 -1.88 -13.57 14.90
N ALA A 314 -1.03 -14.07 15.79
CA ALA A 314 -0.06 -15.13 15.47
C ALA A 314 -0.78 -16.40 14.99
N ARG A 315 -1.86 -16.78 15.67
CA ARG A 315 -2.71 -17.91 15.28
C ARG A 315 -3.28 -17.72 13.88
N ALA A 316 -3.93 -16.59 13.61
CA ALA A 316 -4.54 -16.34 12.29
C ALA A 316 -3.50 -16.37 11.17
N GLN A 317 -2.32 -15.80 11.39
CA GLN A 317 -1.24 -15.79 10.41
C GLN A 317 -0.68 -17.19 10.13
N VAL A 318 -0.44 -18.01 11.17
CA VAL A 318 0.01 -19.38 10.98
C VAL A 318 -1.05 -20.21 10.25
N MET A 319 -2.33 -20.08 10.63
CA MET A 319 -3.43 -20.73 9.90
C MET A 319 -3.43 -20.32 8.43
N ARG A 320 -3.28 -19.03 8.12
CA ARG A 320 -3.21 -18.52 6.74
C ARG A 320 -2.05 -19.16 5.97
N GLY A 321 -0.87 -19.24 6.57
CA GLY A 321 0.29 -19.88 5.95
C GLY A 321 0.08 -21.36 5.66
N LEU A 322 -0.58 -22.10 6.55
CA LEU A 322 -0.90 -23.51 6.36
C LEU A 322 -1.99 -23.73 5.30
N VAL A 323 -3.06 -22.93 5.32
CA VAL A 323 -4.13 -22.99 4.30
C VAL A 323 -3.60 -22.64 2.91
N HIS A 324 -2.61 -21.74 2.83
CA HIS A 324 -1.94 -21.43 1.56
C HIS A 324 -1.25 -22.65 0.93
N LEU A 325 -0.75 -23.61 1.72
CA LEU A 325 -0.20 -24.87 1.21
C LEU A 325 -1.28 -25.72 0.53
N ALA A 326 -2.45 -25.85 1.16
CA ALA A 326 -3.60 -26.54 0.58
C ALA A 326 -4.09 -25.85 -0.70
N ILE A 327 -4.18 -24.52 -0.71
CA ILE A 327 -4.53 -23.73 -1.90
C ILE A 327 -3.55 -24.02 -3.04
N THR A 328 -2.25 -23.95 -2.77
CA THR A 328 -1.21 -24.18 -3.79
C THR A 328 -1.29 -25.60 -4.33
N ARG A 329 -1.47 -26.58 -3.45
CA ARG A 329 -1.65 -27.99 -3.83
C ARG A 329 -2.88 -28.18 -4.71
N PHE A 330 -4.02 -27.68 -4.26
CA PHE A 330 -5.29 -27.83 -4.97
C PHE A 330 -5.26 -27.16 -6.34
N LYS A 331 -4.68 -25.96 -6.46
CA LYS A 331 -4.47 -25.30 -7.76
C LYS A 331 -3.63 -26.13 -8.73
N ALA A 332 -2.59 -26.80 -8.24
CA ALA A 332 -1.74 -27.66 -9.07
C ALA A 332 -2.47 -28.93 -9.54
N ASP A 333 -3.34 -29.48 -8.71
CA ASP A 333 -4.12 -30.69 -8.99
C ASP A 333 -5.36 -30.42 -9.84
N LEU A 334 -5.90 -29.20 -9.80
CA LEU A 334 -7.17 -28.81 -10.40
C LEU A 334 -7.31 -29.23 -11.88
N PRO A 335 -6.33 -29.04 -12.78
CA PRO A 335 -6.47 -29.46 -14.17
C PRO A 335 -6.77 -30.96 -14.32
N LYS A 336 -6.13 -31.82 -13.52
CA LYS A 336 -6.35 -33.27 -13.55
C LYS A 336 -7.67 -33.66 -12.88
N LEU A 337 -8.07 -32.95 -11.84
CA LEU A 337 -9.36 -33.18 -11.19
C LEU A 337 -10.51 -32.87 -12.14
N LEU A 338 -10.40 -31.85 -12.98
CA LEU A 338 -11.44 -31.51 -13.96
C LEU A 338 -11.65 -32.58 -15.04
N GLU A 339 -10.71 -33.52 -15.21
CA GLU A 339 -10.81 -34.63 -16.17
C GLU A 339 -11.54 -35.86 -15.59
N ASP A 340 -11.69 -35.96 -14.26
CA ASP A 340 -12.33 -37.11 -13.59
C ASP A 340 -13.40 -36.65 -12.60
N ASP A 341 -14.66 -36.89 -12.96
CA ASP A 341 -15.83 -36.46 -12.21
C ASP A 341 -15.92 -37.07 -10.80
N LYS A 342 -15.46 -38.32 -10.63
CA LYS A 342 -15.50 -38.99 -9.32
C LYS A 342 -14.45 -38.40 -8.40
N LEU A 343 -13.25 -38.14 -8.92
CA LEU A 343 -12.17 -37.50 -8.16
C LEU A 343 -12.52 -36.05 -7.80
N LEU A 344 -13.12 -35.31 -8.74
CA LEU A 344 -13.58 -33.95 -8.49
C LEU A 344 -14.68 -33.90 -7.43
N SER A 345 -15.71 -34.74 -7.53
CA SER A 345 -16.79 -34.81 -6.54
C SER A 345 -16.25 -35.13 -5.15
N HIS A 346 -15.42 -36.17 -5.02
CA HIS A 346 -14.79 -36.52 -3.74
C HIS A 346 -13.96 -35.37 -3.17
N THR A 347 -13.18 -34.70 -4.01
CA THR A 347 -12.34 -33.57 -3.57
C THR A 347 -13.18 -32.38 -3.11
N ILE A 348 -14.31 -32.11 -3.76
CA ILE A 348 -15.24 -31.05 -3.36
C ILE A 348 -15.83 -31.36 -1.98
N ASP A 349 -16.31 -32.58 -1.75
CA ASP A 349 -16.86 -33.00 -0.46
C ASP A 349 -15.84 -32.81 0.66
N GLU A 350 -14.60 -33.25 0.45
CA GLU A 350 -13.51 -33.09 1.43
C GLU A 350 -13.13 -31.62 1.67
N ILE A 351 -13.17 -30.77 0.63
CA ILE A 351 -12.93 -29.32 0.79
C ILE A 351 -14.07 -28.65 1.56
N LEU A 352 -15.33 -29.07 1.37
CA LEU A 352 -16.46 -28.55 2.12
C LEU A 352 -16.33 -28.89 3.61
N LEU A 353 -16.01 -30.15 3.93
CA LEU A 353 -15.75 -30.61 5.30
C LEU A 353 -14.57 -29.85 5.93
N PHE A 354 -13.44 -29.75 5.21
CA PHE A 354 -12.29 -28.97 5.66
C PHE A 354 -12.65 -27.51 5.92
N SER A 355 -13.44 -26.88 5.05
CA SER A 355 -13.80 -25.47 5.18
C SER A 355 -14.69 -25.21 6.39
N GLN A 356 -15.61 -26.12 6.70
CA GLN A 356 -16.44 -26.07 7.90
C GLN A 356 -15.57 -26.19 9.16
N GLU A 357 -14.69 -27.18 9.22
CA GLU A 357 -13.84 -27.41 10.38
C GLU A 357 -12.80 -26.29 10.57
N LEU A 358 -12.26 -25.76 9.48
CA LEU A 358 -11.39 -24.59 9.50
C LEU A 358 -12.09 -23.36 10.09
N GLN A 359 -13.38 -23.18 9.79
CA GLN A 359 -14.21 -22.13 10.40
C GLN A 359 -14.43 -22.36 11.90
N ASN A 360 -14.69 -23.60 12.32
CA ASN A 360 -14.82 -23.97 13.74
C ASN A 360 -13.54 -23.66 14.52
N GLN A 361 -12.37 -23.80 13.90
CA GLN A 361 -11.07 -23.42 14.46
C GLN A 361 -10.78 -21.91 14.40
N GLY A 362 -11.76 -21.08 14.02
CA GLY A 362 -11.64 -19.62 14.08
C GLY A 362 -10.89 -18.98 12.92
N TYR A 363 -10.84 -19.63 11.75
CA TYR A 363 -10.19 -19.06 10.58
C TYR A 363 -10.93 -17.81 10.07
N PRO A 364 -10.24 -16.67 9.87
CA PRO A 364 -10.90 -15.45 9.42
C PRO A 364 -11.57 -15.61 8.04
N PRO A 365 -12.85 -15.22 7.87
CA PRO A 365 -13.56 -15.34 6.59
C PRO A 365 -12.96 -14.46 5.48
N SER A 366 -12.24 -13.40 5.85
CA SER A 366 -11.56 -12.49 4.92
C SER A 366 -10.32 -13.11 4.29
N TYR A 367 -9.78 -14.19 4.86
CA TYR A 367 -8.55 -14.79 4.36
C TYR A 367 -8.79 -15.73 3.16
N PRO A 368 -7.80 -15.86 2.26
CA PRO A 368 -7.90 -16.76 1.11
C PRO A 368 -8.09 -18.21 1.54
N ASN A 369 -9.07 -18.89 0.95
CA ASN A 369 -9.39 -20.29 1.25
C ASN A 369 -9.70 -21.07 -0.03
N LEU A 370 -9.83 -22.40 0.08
CA LEU A 370 -10.09 -23.27 -1.07
C LEU A 370 -11.47 -23.05 -1.71
N MET A 371 -12.46 -22.59 -0.95
CA MET A 371 -13.80 -22.28 -1.49
C MET A 371 -13.76 -21.19 -2.57
N GLN A 372 -12.80 -20.26 -2.47
CA GLN A 372 -12.62 -19.23 -3.49
C GLN A 372 -12.24 -19.82 -4.85
N ILE A 373 -11.51 -20.94 -4.86
CA ILE A 373 -11.11 -21.65 -6.09
C ILE A 373 -12.28 -22.46 -6.62
N LEU A 374 -13.00 -23.19 -5.76
CA LEU A 374 -14.21 -23.92 -6.16
C LEU A 374 -15.28 -23.00 -6.75
N SER A 375 -15.36 -21.76 -6.25
CA SER A 375 -16.31 -20.75 -6.72
C SER A 375 -15.85 -20.02 -7.99
N SER A 376 -14.65 -20.32 -8.50
CA SER A 376 -14.10 -19.73 -9.72
C SER A 376 -14.32 -20.63 -10.93
N GLU A 377 -14.39 -20.05 -12.12
CA GLU A 377 -14.47 -20.80 -13.37
C GLU A 377 -13.08 -21.37 -13.73
N PRO A 378 -13.00 -22.56 -14.36
CA PRO A 378 -14.09 -23.42 -14.84
C PRO A 378 -14.65 -24.41 -13.80
N CYS A 379 -14.05 -24.47 -12.60
CA CYS A 379 -14.38 -25.45 -11.57
C CYS A 379 -15.85 -25.37 -11.14
N PHE A 380 -16.36 -24.15 -10.94
CA PHE A 380 -17.74 -23.94 -10.50
C PHE A 380 -18.76 -24.46 -11.52
N THR A 381 -18.50 -24.29 -12.83
CA THR A 381 -19.38 -24.82 -13.87
C THR A 381 -19.37 -26.35 -13.89
N ARG A 382 -18.20 -26.98 -13.77
CA ARG A 382 -18.13 -28.44 -13.71
C ARG A 382 -18.84 -28.99 -12.47
N TRP A 383 -18.62 -28.39 -11.31
CA TRP A 383 -19.30 -28.76 -10.07
C TRP A 383 -20.83 -28.69 -10.20
N LYS A 384 -21.39 -27.58 -10.70
CA LYS A 384 -22.85 -27.46 -10.94
C LYS A 384 -23.38 -28.59 -11.83
N SER A 385 -22.63 -28.97 -12.87
CA SER A 385 -23.03 -30.06 -13.77
C SER A 385 -23.06 -31.41 -13.04
N LEU A 386 -22.09 -31.66 -12.16
CA LEU A 386 -22.03 -32.89 -11.36
C LEU A 386 -23.16 -32.98 -10.35
N GLU A 387 -23.45 -31.89 -9.63
CA GLU A 387 -24.57 -31.85 -8.68
C GLU A 387 -25.91 -32.06 -9.38
N HIS A 388 -26.10 -31.44 -10.55
CA HIS A 388 -27.32 -31.61 -11.34
C HIS A 388 -27.48 -33.06 -11.82
N GLN A 389 -26.42 -33.67 -12.36
CA GLN A 389 -26.45 -35.06 -12.78
C GLN A 389 -26.71 -36.01 -11.61
N SER A 390 -26.00 -35.83 -10.50
CA SER A 390 -26.16 -36.62 -9.27
C SER A 390 -27.58 -36.53 -8.69
N ALA A 391 -28.20 -35.35 -8.73
CA ALA A 391 -29.58 -35.16 -8.30
C ALA A 391 -30.58 -35.89 -9.19
N LEU A 392 -30.41 -35.83 -10.52
CA LEU A 392 -31.27 -36.56 -11.46
C LEU A 392 -31.14 -38.07 -11.30
N GLU A 393 -29.92 -38.60 -11.20
CA GLU A 393 -29.68 -40.04 -10.99
C GLU A 393 -30.29 -40.54 -9.67
N LYS A 394 -30.19 -39.75 -8.58
CA LYS A 394 -30.84 -40.07 -7.30
C LYS A 394 -32.36 -40.05 -7.42
N MET A 395 -32.93 -39.06 -8.12
CA MET A 395 -34.38 -38.97 -8.36
C MET A 395 -34.90 -40.18 -9.13
N ASP A 396 -34.25 -40.53 -10.25
CA ASP A 396 -34.62 -41.70 -11.06
C ASP A 396 -34.53 -42.99 -10.25
N ARG A 397 -33.48 -43.12 -9.43
CA ARG A 397 -33.33 -44.25 -8.50
C ARG A 397 -34.46 -44.31 -7.48
N PHE A 398 -34.85 -43.19 -6.86
CA PHE A 398 -35.93 -43.16 -5.87
C PHE A 398 -37.27 -43.56 -6.47
N LEU A 399 -37.56 -43.12 -7.70
CA LEU A 399 -38.78 -43.47 -8.43
C LEU A 399 -38.82 -44.94 -8.87
N SER A 400 -37.65 -45.56 -9.01
CA SER A 400 -37.49 -46.96 -9.45
C SER A 400 -37.49 -47.99 -8.30
N LEU A 401 -37.58 -47.56 -7.04
CA LEU A 401 -37.66 -48.48 -5.89
C LEU A 401 -39.01 -49.22 -5.89
N GLU A 402 -39.01 -50.50 -5.54
CA GLU A 402 -40.24 -51.31 -5.45
C GLU A 402 -41.26 -50.78 -4.41
N ILE A 403 -40.75 -50.05 -3.43
CA ILE A 403 -41.49 -49.40 -2.34
C ILE A 403 -41.75 -47.91 -2.59
N ALA A 404 -41.27 -47.35 -3.71
CA ALA A 404 -41.33 -45.91 -4.01
C ALA A 404 -42.73 -45.31 -3.81
N TRP A 405 -43.75 -46.04 -4.26
CA TRP A 405 -45.15 -45.60 -4.27
C TRP A 405 -45.96 -46.15 -3.09
N LYS A 406 -45.30 -46.71 -2.08
CA LYS A 406 -45.90 -47.24 -0.86
C LYS A 406 -45.62 -46.29 0.30
N SER A 407 -46.58 -46.15 1.21
CA SER A 407 -46.31 -45.48 2.50
C SER A 407 -45.36 -46.34 3.31
N ARG A 408 -44.39 -45.70 3.97
CA ARG A 408 -43.40 -46.35 4.86
C ARG A 408 -44.05 -46.92 6.12
N TYR A 409 -45.14 -46.31 6.58
CA TYR A 409 -45.85 -46.68 7.81
C TYR A 409 -47.20 -47.31 7.45
N GLN A 410 -47.22 -48.64 7.24
CA GLN A 410 -48.44 -49.38 6.86
C GLN A 410 -49.14 -50.04 8.04
N GLU A 411 -48.48 -50.20 9.19
CA GLU A 411 -48.96 -51.05 10.30
C GLU A 411 -49.33 -50.29 11.59
N GLU A 412 -49.09 -48.98 11.67
CA GLU A 412 -49.48 -48.16 12.82
C GLU A 412 -50.57 -47.17 12.41
N SER A 413 -51.80 -47.43 12.85
CA SER A 413 -53.03 -46.73 12.44
C SER A 413 -53.11 -45.25 12.81
N ASP A 414 -52.10 -44.70 13.49
CA ASP A 414 -52.22 -43.41 14.19
C ASP A 414 -51.15 -42.37 13.81
N ILE A 415 -50.32 -42.58 12.77
CA ILE A 415 -49.13 -41.72 12.55
C ILE A 415 -49.10 -40.94 11.22
N ASP A 416 -49.84 -41.31 10.17
CA ASP A 416 -49.91 -40.49 8.94
C ASP A 416 -51.22 -40.64 8.16
N ASP A 417 -52.18 -39.73 8.40
CA ASP A 417 -53.45 -39.62 7.67
C ASP A 417 -53.26 -39.32 6.16
N MET A 418 -52.07 -38.82 5.77
CA MET A 418 -51.79 -38.35 4.41
C MET A 418 -51.14 -39.42 3.52
N HIS A 419 -50.85 -40.61 4.05
CA HIS A 419 -50.25 -41.75 3.34
C HIS A 419 -49.11 -41.34 2.38
N VAL A 420 -48.13 -40.58 2.87
CA VAL A 420 -47.08 -40.03 2.01
C VAL A 420 -46.24 -41.17 1.42
N PRO A 421 -46.04 -41.22 0.09
CA PRO A 421 -45.22 -42.25 -0.54
C PRO A 421 -43.74 -42.04 -0.20
N GLU A 422 -43.00 -43.14 0.00
CA GLU A 422 -41.59 -43.10 0.36
C GLU A 422 -40.72 -42.30 -0.63
N SER A 423 -41.05 -42.31 -1.92
CA SER A 423 -40.36 -41.49 -2.93
C SER A 423 -40.46 -39.99 -2.65
N ALA A 424 -41.59 -39.52 -2.11
CA ALA A 424 -41.77 -38.10 -1.78
C ALA A 424 -40.89 -37.69 -0.60
N GLU A 425 -40.77 -38.53 0.44
CA GLU A 425 -39.87 -38.27 1.56
C GLU A 425 -38.39 -38.26 1.15
N LEU A 426 -37.99 -39.22 0.31
CA LEU A 426 -36.63 -39.28 -0.23
C LEU A 426 -36.32 -38.05 -1.10
N PHE A 427 -37.30 -37.58 -1.89
CA PHE A 427 -37.17 -36.38 -2.68
C PHE A 427 -37.04 -35.11 -1.82
N ILE A 428 -37.84 -34.95 -0.76
CA ILE A 428 -37.69 -33.84 0.19
C ILE A 428 -36.32 -33.87 0.86
N THR A 429 -35.85 -35.05 1.27
CA THR A 429 -34.51 -35.22 1.85
C THR A 429 -33.41 -34.79 0.86
N LEU A 430 -33.54 -35.16 -0.42
CA LEU A 430 -32.63 -34.72 -1.47
C LEU A 430 -32.65 -33.20 -1.65
N LEU A 431 -33.82 -32.57 -1.69
CA LEU A 431 -33.94 -31.13 -1.78
C LEU A 431 -33.33 -30.41 -0.58
N LEU A 432 -33.54 -30.92 0.64
CA LEU A 432 -32.96 -30.36 1.86
C LEU A 432 -31.42 -30.45 1.85
N THR A 433 -30.87 -31.61 1.49
CA THR A 433 -29.41 -31.80 1.41
C THR A 433 -28.77 -30.89 0.36
N MET A 434 -29.37 -30.76 -0.82
CA MET A 434 -28.91 -29.82 -1.85
C MET A 434 -29.01 -28.36 -1.38
N THR A 435 -30.08 -28.01 -0.66
CA THR A 435 -30.29 -26.64 -0.16
C THR A 435 -29.22 -26.26 0.86
N VAL A 436 -28.86 -27.14 1.79
CA VAL A 436 -27.81 -26.90 2.78
C VAL A 436 -26.45 -26.71 2.10
N LEU A 437 -26.12 -27.58 1.13
CA LEU A 437 -24.87 -27.52 0.38
C LEU A 437 -24.77 -26.23 -0.44
N LEU A 438 -25.83 -25.86 -1.15
CA LEU A 438 -25.88 -24.62 -1.94
C LEU A 438 -25.92 -23.37 -1.06
N ALA A 439 -26.61 -23.38 0.08
CA ALA A 439 -26.62 -22.25 1.01
C ALA A 439 -25.22 -21.90 1.50
N PHE A 440 -24.39 -22.91 1.81
CA PHE A 440 -22.98 -22.71 2.17
C PHE A 440 -22.20 -21.98 1.07
N VAL A 441 -22.42 -22.36 -0.20
CA VAL A 441 -21.78 -21.73 -1.37
C VAL A 441 -22.27 -20.30 -1.60
N PHE A 442 -23.59 -20.07 -1.51
CA PHE A 442 -24.19 -18.76 -1.73
C PHE A 442 -23.79 -17.74 -0.67
N ILE A 443 -23.65 -18.16 0.60
CA ILE A 443 -23.16 -17.29 1.68
C ILE A 443 -21.72 -16.83 1.40
N GLN A 444 -20.86 -17.72 0.88
CA GLN A 444 -19.48 -17.38 0.54
C GLN A 444 -19.40 -16.43 -0.67
N LYS A 445 -20.31 -16.55 -1.65
CA LYS A 445 -20.40 -15.63 -2.80
C LYS A 445 -20.90 -14.22 -2.42
N LYS A 446 -21.93 -14.12 -1.56
CA LYS A 446 -22.46 -12.81 -1.12
C LYS A 446 -21.41 -11.96 -0.37
N LYS A 447 -20.50 -12.60 0.37
CA LYS A 447 -19.41 -11.90 1.08
C LYS A 447 -18.35 -11.26 0.16
N LYS A 448 -18.39 -11.50 -1.16
CA LYS A 448 -17.54 -10.83 -2.16
C LYS A 448 -18.21 -9.67 -2.90
N CYS A 449 -19.54 -9.50 -2.77
CA CYS A 449 -20.29 -8.46 -3.46
C CYS A 449 -20.63 -7.25 -2.56
N VAL A 450 -20.03 -7.17 -1.38
CA VAL A 450 -20.15 -6.03 -0.45
C VAL A 450 -18.78 -5.42 -0.24
#